data_AF-A0A1B8FXM3-F1
#
_entry.id   AF-A0A1B8FXM3-F1
#
_cell.length_a   1.000
_cell.length_b   1.000
_cell.length_c   1.000
_cell.angle_alpha   90.00
_cell.angle_beta   90.00
_cell.angle_gamma   90.00
#
_symmetry.space_group_name_H-M   'P 1'
#
loop_
_entity.id
_entity.type
_entity.pdbx_description
1 polymer ?
#
loop_
_entity_poly.entity_id
_entity_poly.type
_entity_poly.pdbx_seq_one_letter_code
_entity_poly.pdbx_strand_id
1 'polypeptide(L)'
;MADIPPSRSRSTESLFSPGQSTPTSSVGDNSSDVHSRQTATTTPTTTTPNTPLTSLTHASLLSPSSSPTTPLTLLTIGFGPASLAIAIALSDHLSSSPSSPSPPVLFLEKQPQFAWHSGMQLAGTQMQISFLKDLATPRDPTSPFSFLNYLYCKGRLQKFINLGTFLPARREYEDYMRWCASHFSRAVRYGTEITRVDAVHNEETGRVDRFNVHWIDTATGEPGRATARNVVVATGGSPAVPTLFAPFITGPDARFIHSSQYATSIPHLSTALLSPSTPQHLVVIGGGQSAAEIYVDLSTRFPSSRITLLVKDTSLRPSDDSPFVNEIFDPDRVTPTFELAAKERAEKRERDKGTNYGVVRLELLERIYSELYAQEVDEADETRWRCRVLNSRTVVGVQRLAGGGSGEGEGEGEGGRGVRLEVARTGVENGERESIEAGLVVFATGYVRDAHVRILEGTRGLLEAERGVAEAAVVETEAAVAVAEVVEAAEEVSPVVEAVGDVAAEEIAPVAEVAVPEAAAAVKEAPATATEAVLPETTPVEKSVEEEVKVAVEVTRAPAVFSVGRDYKVQYAEGAVEDGAGIWLQGFERYAVVDPST
;
A
#
# COMPACT_ATOMS: atom_id res chain seq x y z
N MET A 1 7.14 62.74 26.10
CA MET A 1 5.77 62.71 25.51
C MET A 1 4.85 62.02 26.51
N ALA A 2 3.53 62.18 26.40
CA ALA A 2 2.61 62.03 27.53
C ALA A 2 1.93 60.66 27.65
N ASP A 3 1.42 60.37 28.85
CA ASP A 3 0.61 59.21 29.22
C ASP A 3 -0.64 59.67 30.02
N ILE A 4 -1.83 59.14 29.66
CA ILE A 4 -2.97 58.76 30.55
C ILE A 4 -3.72 59.90 31.34
N PRO A 5 -5.08 59.92 31.55
CA PRO A 5 -6.27 59.33 30.88
C PRO A 5 -7.30 60.48 30.50
N PRO A 6 -8.62 60.59 30.88
CA PRO A 6 -9.75 59.64 31.04
C PRO A 6 -11.16 60.05 30.45
N SER A 7 -11.95 59.03 30.06
CA SER A 7 -13.42 58.85 30.31
C SER A 7 -14.56 59.66 29.61
N ARG A 8 -15.56 58.88 29.08
CA ARG A 8 -17.04 59.13 28.93
C ARG A 8 -17.51 60.26 27.96
N SER A 9 -18.66 60.21 27.24
CA SER A 9 -19.94 59.48 27.43
C SER A 9 -20.87 59.42 26.16
N ARG A 10 -21.86 58.49 26.14
CA ARG A 10 -23.17 58.51 25.41
C ARG A 10 -23.17 58.52 23.84
N SER A 11 -24.24 58.15 23.09
CA SER A 11 -25.40 57.23 23.27
C SER A 11 -26.25 57.17 21.96
N THR A 12 -26.70 55.99 21.52
CA THR A 12 -27.95 55.64 20.76
C THR A 12 -27.83 54.17 20.33
N GLU A 13 -28.48 53.20 20.96
CA GLU A 13 -29.87 52.73 20.75
C GLU A 13 -30.09 51.86 19.50
N SER A 14 -30.81 50.76 19.69
CA SER A 14 -30.99 49.66 18.73
C SER A 14 -32.46 49.24 18.63
N LEU A 15 -32.93 48.95 17.41
CA LEU A 15 -34.27 48.44 17.14
C LEU A 15 -34.23 47.41 16.02
N PHE A 16 -34.51 46.14 16.35
CA PHE A 16 -35.34 45.22 15.57
C PHE A 16 -35.57 43.94 16.39
N SER A 17 -36.84 43.55 16.57
CA SER A 17 -37.25 42.35 17.32
C SER A 17 -37.97 41.36 16.40
N PRO A 18 -37.89 40.05 16.66
CA PRO A 18 -38.59 39.02 15.87
C PRO A 18 -40.08 38.94 16.25
N GLY A 19 -40.93 38.56 15.30
CA GLY A 19 -42.35 38.31 15.49
C GLY A 19 -42.73 36.83 15.30
N GLN A 20 -43.53 36.28 16.22
CA GLN A 20 -44.22 35.00 16.06
C GLN A 20 -45.70 35.24 15.71
N SER A 21 -46.30 34.34 14.93
CA SER A 21 -47.76 34.21 14.83
C SER A 21 -48.14 32.82 14.32
N THR A 22 -49.14 32.19 14.94
CA THR A 22 -49.67 30.86 14.58
C THR A 22 -51.19 30.98 14.22
N PRO A 23 -52.02 29.92 14.03
CA PRO A 23 -52.80 29.81 12.79
C PRO A 23 -54.34 29.84 12.95
N THR A 24 -55.06 29.99 11.82
CA THR A 24 -56.53 29.83 11.72
C THR A 24 -56.94 29.25 10.35
N SER A 25 -58.20 28.81 10.21
CA SER A 25 -58.64 27.85 9.18
C SER A 25 -59.98 28.17 8.49
N SER A 26 -60.09 27.79 7.20
CA SER A 26 -61.31 27.51 6.41
C SER A 26 -60.86 27.06 4.99
N VAL A 27 -61.32 26.00 4.30
CA VAL A 27 -62.64 25.35 4.08
C VAL A 27 -63.40 25.93 2.87
N GLY A 28 -63.78 25.06 1.91
CA GLY A 28 -64.48 25.36 0.65
C GLY A 28 -63.59 25.15 -0.61
N ASP A 29 -63.69 24.16 -1.51
CA ASP A 29 -64.60 23.02 -1.82
C ASP A 29 -65.36 23.13 -3.18
N ASN A 30 -65.63 21.98 -3.81
CA ASN A 30 -66.36 21.70 -5.08
C ASN A 30 -65.79 22.11 -6.47
N SER A 31 -65.19 21.12 -7.15
CA SER A 31 -65.73 20.39 -8.33
C SER A 31 -66.65 21.09 -9.37
N SER A 32 -66.32 21.00 -10.68
CA SER A 32 -66.99 20.06 -11.64
C SER A 32 -66.72 20.30 -13.15
N ASP A 33 -66.48 19.20 -13.86
CA ASP A 33 -66.66 18.82 -15.28
C ASP A 33 -66.62 19.80 -16.50
N VAL A 34 -65.57 19.63 -17.31
CA VAL A 34 -65.58 19.20 -18.73
C VAL A 34 -66.71 19.70 -19.67
N HIS A 35 -66.33 20.48 -20.72
CA HIS A 35 -66.58 20.11 -22.13
C HIS A 35 -65.74 20.89 -23.18
N SER A 36 -64.84 20.17 -23.85
CA SER A 36 -64.53 20.19 -25.29
C SER A 36 -64.50 21.52 -26.09
N ARG A 37 -63.29 22.02 -26.43
CA ARG A 37 -62.80 22.05 -27.84
C ARG A 37 -61.31 22.39 -28.02
N GLN A 38 -60.75 21.76 -29.07
CA GLN A 38 -59.45 21.99 -29.72
C GLN A 38 -59.35 23.39 -30.38
N THR A 39 -58.21 23.97 -30.75
CA THR A 39 -56.79 23.50 -30.83
C THR A 39 -55.82 24.69 -30.82
N ALA A 40 -54.71 24.61 -30.07
CA ALA A 40 -53.45 25.32 -30.36
C ALA A 40 -52.29 24.67 -29.57
N THR A 41 -51.31 24.09 -30.26
CA THR A 41 -50.20 23.38 -29.60
C THR A 41 -49.00 24.31 -29.36
N THR A 42 -48.91 24.90 -28.18
CA THR A 42 -47.68 25.53 -27.67
C THR A 42 -46.98 24.57 -26.71
N THR A 43 -46.00 23.83 -27.22
CA THR A 43 -45.16 22.91 -26.45
C THR A 43 -44.35 23.69 -25.39
N PRO A 44 -44.25 23.23 -24.14
CA PRO A 44 -43.38 23.87 -23.15
C PRO A 44 -41.91 23.74 -23.57
N THR A 45 -41.14 24.83 -23.44
CA THR A 45 -39.71 24.85 -23.77
C THR A 45 -38.92 24.09 -22.73
N THR A 46 -38.63 22.81 -23.00
CA THR A 46 -37.69 22.01 -22.18
C THR A 46 -36.32 22.67 -22.23
N THR A 47 -35.87 23.26 -21.13
CA THR A 47 -34.49 23.75 -20.99
C THR A 47 -33.52 22.59 -21.21
N THR A 48 -32.76 22.64 -22.31
CA THR A 48 -31.71 21.66 -22.59
C THR A 48 -30.67 21.69 -21.47
N PRO A 49 -30.21 20.53 -20.96
CA PRO A 49 -29.02 20.52 -20.12
C PRO A 49 -27.85 21.10 -20.92
N ASN A 50 -26.96 21.86 -20.26
CA ASN A 50 -25.88 22.62 -20.89
C ASN A 50 -25.23 21.85 -22.04
N THR A 51 -25.41 22.34 -23.27
CA THR A 51 -24.72 21.79 -24.44
C THR A 51 -23.22 21.83 -24.16
N PRO A 52 -22.51 20.69 -24.18
CA PRO A 52 -21.07 20.70 -23.95
C PRO A 52 -20.40 21.54 -25.04
N LEU A 53 -19.44 22.38 -24.66
CA LEU A 53 -18.57 23.07 -25.61
C LEU A 53 -17.92 22.01 -26.51
N THR A 54 -18.13 22.16 -27.82
CA THR A 54 -17.86 21.12 -28.82
C THR A 54 -16.36 21.00 -29.12
N SER A 55 -15.66 20.14 -28.38
CA SER A 55 -14.31 19.67 -28.77
C SER A 55 -13.83 18.36 -28.13
N LEU A 56 -14.50 17.82 -27.10
CA LEU A 56 -14.11 16.54 -26.46
C LEU A 56 -14.42 15.27 -27.29
N THR A 57 -14.24 15.36 -28.61
CA THR A 57 -13.95 14.20 -29.48
C THR A 57 -12.50 13.73 -29.35
N HIS A 58 -11.88 13.90 -28.18
CA HIS A 58 -10.63 13.23 -27.79
C HIS A 58 -10.92 11.74 -27.51
N ALA A 59 -11.19 11.01 -28.58
CA ALA A 59 -10.84 9.61 -28.67
C ALA A 59 -9.32 9.52 -28.56
N SER A 60 -8.80 8.71 -27.64
CA SER A 60 -7.36 8.66 -27.34
C SER A 60 -6.51 8.51 -28.60
N LEU A 61 -5.59 9.48 -28.78
CA LEU A 61 -4.51 9.42 -29.76
C LEU A 61 -3.54 8.25 -29.47
N LEU A 62 -3.48 7.80 -28.22
CA LEU A 62 -2.73 6.63 -27.80
C LEU A 62 -3.45 5.34 -28.23
N SER A 63 -2.69 4.41 -28.80
CA SER A 63 -3.09 3.05 -29.11
C SER A 63 -1.84 2.16 -29.23
N PRO A 64 -1.95 0.82 -29.14
CA PRO A 64 -0.85 -0.07 -29.50
C PRO A 64 -0.50 0.08 -30.99
N SER A 65 0.68 -0.45 -31.36
CA SER A 65 1.10 -0.60 -32.75
C SER A 65 0.06 -1.40 -33.57
N SER A 66 -0.17 -1.00 -34.82
CA SER A 66 -0.95 -1.78 -35.79
C SER A 66 -0.19 -3.00 -36.33
N SER A 67 1.14 -3.04 -36.14
CA SER A 67 1.99 -4.19 -36.48
C SER A 67 2.37 -4.97 -35.21
N PRO A 68 2.12 -6.28 -35.13
CA PRO A 68 2.47 -7.10 -33.97
C PRO A 68 3.97 -7.43 -33.86
N THR A 69 4.78 -7.12 -34.89
CA THR A 69 6.24 -7.33 -34.88
C THR A 69 7.02 -6.07 -34.49
N THR A 70 6.39 -4.90 -34.48
CA THR A 70 7.04 -3.64 -34.09
C THR A 70 6.97 -3.48 -32.58
N PRO A 71 8.11 -3.34 -31.86
CA PRO A 71 8.08 -3.16 -30.41
C PRO A 71 7.40 -1.83 -30.03
N LEU A 72 6.66 -1.86 -28.93
CA LEU A 72 6.03 -0.67 -28.36
C LEU A 72 7.08 0.33 -27.88
N THR A 73 6.79 1.62 -27.97
CA THR A 73 7.64 2.67 -27.37
C THR A 73 7.58 2.63 -25.85
N LEU A 74 6.39 2.36 -25.29
CA LEU A 74 6.12 2.26 -23.86
C LEU A 74 5.05 1.20 -23.57
N LEU A 75 5.28 0.37 -22.54
CA LEU A 75 4.28 -0.51 -21.95
C LEU A 75 4.19 -0.26 -20.44
N THR A 76 2.99 -0.05 -19.88
CA THR A 76 2.81 0.08 -18.42
C THR A 76 2.14 -1.15 -17.80
N ILE A 77 2.65 -1.58 -16.66
CA ILE A 77 2.18 -2.70 -15.87
C ILE A 77 1.36 -2.14 -14.69
N GLY A 78 0.05 -2.40 -14.70
CA GLY A 78 -0.96 -1.73 -13.90
C GLY A 78 -1.55 -0.50 -14.62
N PHE A 79 -2.86 -0.28 -14.48
CA PHE A 79 -3.57 0.94 -14.93
C PHE A 79 -4.29 1.66 -13.77
N GLY A 80 -3.62 1.72 -12.62
CA GLY A 80 -3.99 2.59 -11.51
C GLY A 80 -3.68 4.07 -11.77
N PRO A 81 -3.89 4.96 -10.78
CA PRO A 81 -3.78 6.41 -10.94
C PRO A 81 -2.44 6.91 -11.51
N ALA A 82 -1.31 6.23 -11.24
CA ALA A 82 0.00 6.62 -11.76
C ALA A 82 0.10 6.42 -13.30
N SER A 83 -0.24 5.23 -13.80
CA SER A 83 -0.26 4.96 -15.25
C SER A 83 -1.34 5.78 -15.96
N LEU A 84 -2.45 6.06 -15.28
CA LEU A 84 -3.50 6.95 -15.80
C LEU A 84 -2.99 8.40 -15.92
N ALA A 85 -2.24 8.92 -14.94
CA ALA A 85 -1.59 10.22 -15.04
C ALA A 85 -0.55 10.28 -16.18
N ILE A 86 0.18 9.18 -16.43
CA ILE A 86 1.08 9.06 -17.60
C ILE A 86 0.27 9.12 -18.92
N ALA A 87 -0.84 8.39 -19.02
CA ALA A 87 -1.71 8.43 -20.20
C ALA A 87 -2.30 9.84 -20.46
N ILE A 88 -2.70 10.52 -19.39
CA ILE A 88 -3.18 11.91 -19.42
C ILE A 88 -2.06 12.87 -19.88
N ALA A 89 -0.87 12.79 -19.29
CA ALA A 89 0.25 13.66 -19.66
C ALA A 89 0.71 13.45 -21.12
N LEU A 90 0.74 12.19 -21.59
CA LEU A 90 1.00 11.86 -23.00
C LEU A 90 -0.10 12.42 -23.94
N SER A 91 -1.37 12.35 -23.54
CA SER A 91 -2.48 12.94 -24.30
C SER A 91 -2.35 14.46 -24.40
N ASP A 92 -2.09 15.15 -23.29
CA ASP A 92 -1.95 16.61 -23.27
C ASP A 92 -0.74 17.07 -24.09
N HIS A 93 0.37 16.32 -24.08
CA HIS A 93 1.52 16.58 -24.94
C HIS A 93 1.20 16.41 -26.44
N LEU A 94 0.54 15.32 -26.83
CA LEU A 94 0.12 15.12 -28.23
C LEU A 94 -0.91 16.16 -28.69
N SER A 95 -1.77 16.64 -27.76
CA SER A 95 -2.75 17.70 -28.02
C SER A 95 -2.08 19.06 -28.32
N SER A 96 -0.97 19.35 -27.62
CA SER A 96 -0.18 20.57 -27.81
C SER A 96 0.87 20.47 -28.92
N SER A 97 1.19 19.25 -29.40
CA SER A 97 2.11 19.00 -30.51
C SER A 97 1.50 18.08 -31.59
N PRO A 98 0.45 18.53 -32.31
CA PRO A 98 -0.30 17.69 -33.24
C PRO A 98 0.47 17.24 -34.50
N SER A 99 1.68 17.78 -34.72
CA SER A 99 2.62 17.31 -35.76
C SER A 99 3.46 16.10 -35.34
N SER A 100 3.46 15.75 -34.05
CA SER A 100 4.22 14.61 -33.53
C SER A 100 3.46 13.30 -33.77
N PRO A 101 4.10 12.23 -34.29
CA PRO A 101 3.46 10.94 -34.41
C PRO A 101 3.13 10.37 -33.02
N SER A 102 1.93 9.83 -32.85
CA SER A 102 1.54 9.17 -31.59
C SER A 102 2.39 7.91 -31.37
N PRO A 103 3.08 7.77 -30.21
CA PRO A 103 3.88 6.59 -29.94
C PRO A 103 2.99 5.35 -29.75
N PRO A 104 3.40 4.17 -30.26
CA PRO A 104 2.70 2.91 -29.97
C PRO A 104 2.87 2.55 -28.49
N VAL A 105 1.76 2.57 -27.74
CA VAL A 105 1.76 2.34 -26.28
C VAL A 105 0.67 1.37 -25.84
N LEU A 106 0.91 0.66 -24.74
CA LEU A 106 -0.02 -0.32 -24.16
C LEU A 106 -0.01 -0.27 -22.63
N PHE A 107 -1.18 -0.20 -22.02
CA PHE A 107 -1.39 -0.22 -20.57
C PHE A 107 -2.07 -1.54 -20.20
N LEU A 108 -1.46 -2.34 -19.31
CA LEU A 108 -1.97 -3.67 -18.93
C LEU A 108 -2.47 -3.65 -17.49
N GLU A 109 -3.72 -4.07 -17.23
CA GLU A 109 -4.35 -4.05 -15.90
C GLU A 109 -5.03 -5.37 -15.58
N LYS A 110 -4.84 -5.89 -14.36
CA LYS A 110 -5.39 -7.19 -13.94
C LYS A 110 -6.89 -7.16 -13.64
N GLN A 111 -7.43 -6.03 -13.21
CA GLN A 111 -8.87 -5.89 -13.02
C GLN A 111 -9.60 -5.87 -14.38
N PRO A 112 -10.84 -6.37 -14.48
CA PRO A 112 -11.59 -6.40 -15.75
C PRO A 112 -12.08 -5.01 -16.22
N GLN A 113 -11.93 -3.98 -15.40
CA GLN A 113 -12.22 -2.57 -15.69
C GLN A 113 -11.43 -1.69 -14.72
N PHE A 114 -11.37 -0.37 -14.98
CA PHE A 114 -10.83 0.57 -14.00
C PHE A 114 -11.68 0.58 -12.71
N ALA A 115 -11.03 0.30 -11.59
CA ALA A 115 -11.54 0.56 -10.25
C ALA A 115 -10.38 0.91 -9.31
N TRP A 116 -10.58 1.91 -8.46
CA TRP A 116 -9.57 2.41 -7.52
C TRP A 116 -9.93 2.05 -6.08
N HIS A 117 -9.08 1.23 -5.43
CA HIS A 117 -9.27 0.68 -4.08
C HIS A 117 -10.72 0.22 -3.81
N SER A 118 -11.28 -0.59 -4.71
CA SER A 118 -12.68 -1.06 -4.70
C SER A 118 -13.12 -1.64 -3.34
N GLY A 119 -12.28 -2.47 -2.70
CA GLY A 119 -12.54 -3.01 -1.36
C GLY A 119 -12.55 -1.99 -0.21
N MET A 120 -12.21 -0.72 -0.45
CA MET A 120 -12.26 0.39 0.51
C MET A 120 -13.19 1.54 0.06
N GLN A 121 -14.09 1.30 -0.90
CA GLN A 121 -15.12 2.25 -1.32
C GLN A 121 -16.33 2.24 -0.37
N LEU A 122 -16.11 2.62 0.90
CA LEU A 122 -17.15 2.57 1.95
C LEU A 122 -18.05 3.82 1.89
N ALA A 123 -19.30 3.66 2.31
CA ALA A 123 -20.26 4.77 2.33
C ALA A 123 -19.79 5.90 3.27
N GLY A 124 -19.95 7.15 2.83
CA GLY A 124 -19.51 8.33 3.60
C GLY A 124 -18.00 8.61 3.58
N THR A 125 -17.16 7.73 3.03
CA THR A 125 -15.71 7.98 2.98
C THR A 125 -15.34 9.09 2.00
N GLN A 126 -14.37 9.92 2.39
CA GLN A 126 -13.85 11.04 1.61
C GLN A 126 -12.42 10.77 1.11
N MET A 127 -11.96 11.65 0.23
CA MET A 127 -10.52 11.82 -0.06
C MET A 127 -9.80 12.42 1.15
N GLN A 128 -8.54 12.05 1.36
CA GLN A 128 -7.67 12.65 2.39
C GLN A 128 -6.77 13.77 1.83
N ILE A 129 -7.04 14.23 0.61
CA ILE A 129 -6.24 15.17 -0.19
C ILE A 129 -7.20 16.09 -0.96
N SER A 130 -6.79 17.36 -1.16
CA SER A 130 -7.56 18.33 -1.94
C SER A 130 -7.75 17.87 -3.39
N PHE A 131 -8.96 18.06 -3.95
CA PHE A 131 -9.24 17.77 -5.36
C PHE A 131 -8.36 18.57 -6.34
N LEU A 132 -7.66 19.62 -5.90
CA LEU A 132 -6.72 20.36 -6.74
C LEU A 132 -5.41 19.60 -6.98
N LYS A 133 -5.06 18.61 -6.15
CA LYS A 133 -4.00 17.63 -6.43
C LYS A 133 -4.55 16.44 -7.24
N ASP A 134 -5.26 16.75 -8.33
CA ASP A 134 -5.77 15.75 -9.29
C ASP A 134 -4.69 15.30 -10.31
N LEU A 135 -5.08 14.46 -11.28
CA LEU A 135 -4.16 13.83 -12.23
C LEU A 135 -3.61 14.79 -13.31
N ALA A 136 -4.03 16.05 -13.33
CA ALA A 136 -3.62 17.04 -14.32
C ALA A 136 -3.39 18.46 -13.76
N THR A 137 -4.27 18.95 -12.89
CA THR A 137 -4.30 20.37 -12.44
C THR A 137 -2.95 20.91 -11.91
N PRO A 138 -2.13 20.17 -11.14
CA PRO A 138 -0.81 20.65 -10.68
C PRO A 138 0.24 20.80 -11.80
N ARG A 139 0.04 20.15 -12.95
CA ARG A 139 0.90 20.24 -14.14
C ARG A 139 0.36 21.25 -15.14
N ASP A 140 -0.95 21.21 -15.38
CA ASP A 140 -1.67 22.09 -16.30
C ASP A 140 -3.15 22.21 -15.86
N PRO A 141 -3.57 23.36 -15.28
CA PRO A 141 -4.96 23.59 -14.88
C PRO A 141 -5.92 23.80 -16.06
N THR A 142 -5.41 23.91 -17.30
CA THR A 142 -6.22 23.97 -18.52
C THR A 142 -6.49 22.58 -19.12
N SER A 143 -5.83 21.53 -18.60
CA SER A 143 -6.02 20.17 -19.07
C SER A 143 -7.49 19.73 -19.00
N PRO A 144 -8.02 19.06 -20.04
CA PRO A 144 -9.38 18.53 -20.03
C PRO A 144 -9.58 17.47 -18.95
N PHE A 145 -8.51 16.86 -18.41
CA PHE A 145 -8.59 15.81 -17.39
C PHE A 145 -8.57 16.32 -15.94
N SER A 146 -8.74 17.63 -15.71
CA SER A 146 -8.93 18.20 -14.36
C SER A 146 -10.27 17.77 -13.72
N PHE A 147 -10.30 17.67 -12.38
CA PHE A 147 -11.50 17.29 -11.61
C PHE A 147 -12.63 18.33 -11.81
N LEU A 148 -12.28 19.61 -11.95
CA LEU A 148 -13.25 20.68 -12.23
C LEU A 148 -13.90 20.52 -13.62
N ASN A 149 -13.14 20.14 -14.65
CA ASN A 149 -13.73 19.89 -15.97
C ASN A 149 -14.59 18.61 -15.98
N TYR A 150 -14.17 17.55 -15.27
CA TYR A 150 -15.03 16.38 -15.02
C TYR A 150 -16.37 16.76 -14.38
N LEU A 151 -16.36 17.60 -13.33
CA LEU A 151 -17.57 18.08 -12.67
C LEU A 151 -18.44 18.92 -13.60
N TYR A 152 -17.85 19.70 -14.50
CA TYR A 152 -18.55 20.44 -15.54
C TYR A 152 -19.21 19.50 -16.55
N CYS A 153 -18.44 18.57 -17.15
CA CYS A 153 -18.93 17.56 -18.09
C CYS A 153 -20.03 16.67 -17.51
N LYS A 154 -20.00 16.37 -16.20
CA LYS A 154 -21.02 15.59 -15.49
C LYS A 154 -22.20 16.43 -14.99
N GLY A 155 -22.28 17.73 -15.30
CA GLY A 155 -23.36 18.63 -14.86
C GLY A 155 -23.44 18.83 -13.34
N ARG A 156 -22.34 18.59 -12.62
CA ARG A 156 -22.27 18.61 -11.14
C ARG A 156 -21.55 19.84 -10.57
N LEU A 157 -20.75 20.58 -11.34
CA LEU A 157 -19.88 21.65 -10.84
C LEU A 157 -20.56 22.62 -9.86
N GLN A 158 -21.72 23.18 -10.21
CA GLN A 158 -22.45 24.11 -9.32
C GLN A 158 -22.95 23.44 -8.03
N LYS A 159 -23.31 22.15 -8.07
CA LYS A 159 -23.68 21.38 -6.87
C LYS A 159 -22.47 21.11 -5.97
N PHE A 160 -21.30 20.85 -6.58
CA PHE A 160 -20.05 20.64 -5.85
C PHE A 160 -19.52 21.93 -5.20
N ILE A 161 -19.59 23.07 -5.90
CA ILE A 161 -19.29 24.40 -5.34
C ILE A 161 -20.14 24.65 -4.08
N ASN A 162 -21.43 24.32 -4.12
CA ASN A 162 -22.34 24.46 -2.99
C ASN A 162 -22.07 23.49 -1.82
N LEU A 163 -21.19 22.49 -1.96
CA LEU A 163 -20.74 21.66 -0.83
C LEU A 163 -19.62 22.33 -0.01
N GLY A 164 -18.94 23.34 -0.56
CA GLY A 164 -17.88 24.09 0.15
C GLY A 164 -16.65 23.26 0.55
N THR A 165 -16.45 22.07 -0.02
CA THR A 165 -15.39 21.12 0.39
C THR A 165 -14.26 21.00 -0.62
N PHE A 166 -13.04 20.82 -0.11
CA PHE A 166 -11.87 20.38 -0.91
C PHE A 166 -11.73 18.85 -0.97
N LEU A 167 -12.47 18.11 -0.14
CA LEU A 167 -12.37 16.66 0.04
C LEU A 167 -13.62 15.98 -0.56
N PRO A 168 -13.63 15.63 -1.87
CA PRO A 168 -14.76 14.93 -2.48
C PRO A 168 -14.95 13.55 -1.86
N ALA A 169 -16.16 12.99 -2.00
CA ALA A 169 -16.42 11.61 -1.62
C ALA A 169 -15.51 10.66 -2.43
N ARG A 170 -14.97 9.61 -1.79
CA ARG A 170 -14.02 8.67 -2.41
C ARG A 170 -14.60 8.03 -3.69
N ARG A 171 -15.91 7.76 -3.68
CA ARG A 171 -16.70 7.28 -4.82
C ARG A 171 -16.82 8.28 -5.97
N GLU A 172 -16.88 9.58 -5.68
CA GLU A 172 -16.95 10.62 -6.73
C GLU A 172 -15.59 10.87 -7.37
N TYR A 173 -14.51 10.76 -6.60
CA TYR A 173 -13.14 10.77 -7.11
C TYR A 173 -12.80 9.51 -7.91
N GLU A 174 -13.42 8.37 -7.57
CA GLU A 174 -13.30 7.13 -8.33
C GLU A 174 -14.10 7.15 -9.65
N ASP A 175 -15.28 7.78 -9.69
CA ASP A 175 -15.99 8.08 -10.95
C ASP A 175 -15.25 9.12 -11.82
N TYR A 176 -14.49 10.03 -11.21
CA TYR A 176 -13.56 10.93 -11.93
C TYR A 176 -12.46 10.13 -12.63
N MET A 177 -11.72 9.29 -11.90
CA MET A 177 -10.63 8.52 -12.50
C MET A 177 -11.12 7.46 -13.49
N ARG A 178 -12.29 6.84 -13.27
CA ARG A 178 -12.95 5.99 -14.27
C ARG A 178 -13.31 6.78 -15.53
N TRP A 179 -13.83 8.01 -15.38
CA TRP A 179 -14.13 8.87 -16.52
C TRP A 179 -12.87 9.18 -17.32
N CYS A 180 -11.78 9.63 -16.67
CA CYS A 180 -10.49 9.80 -17.33
C CYS A 180 -10.01 8.52 -18.04
N ALA A 181 -10.04 7.37 -17.35
CA ALA A 181 -9.64 6.06 -17.89
C ALA A 181 -10.45 5.65 -19.13
N SER A 182 -11.71 6.05 -19.24
CA SER A 182 -12.58 5.69 -20.38
C SER A 182 -12.09 6.25 -21.72
N HIS A 183 -11.44 7.40 -21.73
CA HIS A 183 -10.84 8.00 -22.93
C HIS A 183 -9.74 7.12 -23.53
N PHE A 184 -9.00 6.38 -22.69
CA PHE A 184 -7.83 5.58 -23.06
C PHE A 184 -8.15 4.13 -23.45
N SER A 185 -9.42 3.77 -23.59
CA SER A 185 -9.90 2.41 -23.92
C SER A 185 -9.24 1.76 -25.16
N ARG A 186 -8.68 2.54 -26.10
CA ARG A 186 -7.90 2.03 -27.25
C ARG A 186 -6.50 1.54 -26.90
N ALA A 187 -5.92 2.00 -25.78
CA ALA A 187 -4.56 1.71 -25.35
C ALA A 187 -4.49 0.79 -24.12
N VAL A 188 -5.61 0.45 -23.49
CA VAL A 188 -5.67 -0.32 -22.25
C VAL A 188 -6.20 -1.73 -22.49
N ARG A 189 -5.47 -2.75 -22.03
CA ARG A 189 -5.97 -4.13 -21.92
C ARG A 189 -6.22 -4.45 -20.44
N TYR A 190 -7.49 -4.56 -20.08
CA TYR A 190 -7.96 -5.04 -18.78
C TYR A 190 -7.89 -6.58 -18.69
N GLY A 191 -8.18 -7.13 -17.51
CA GLY A 191 -8.21 -8.58 -17.29
C GLY A 191 -6.87 -9.29 -17.55
N THR A 192 -5.75 -8.62 -17.30
CA THR A 192 -4.41 -9.05 -17.71
C THR A 192 -3.44 -9.04 -16.53
N GLU A 193 -3.12 -10.21 -15.96
CA GLU A 193 -2.17 -10.32 -14.84
C GLU A 193 -0.74 -10.59 -15.34
N ILE A 194 0.18 -9.68 -15.03
CA ILE A 194 1.59 -9.79 -15.41
C ILE A 194 2.31 -10.81 -14.52
N THR A 195 2.98 -11.77 -15.18
CA THR A 195 3.74 -12.82 -14.53
C THR A 195 5.21 -12.43 -14.38
N ARG A 196 5.85 -11.98 -15.47
CA ARG A 196 7.27 -11.57 -15.51
C ARG A 196 7.61 -10.62 -16.67
N VAL A 197 8.78 -10.01 -16.60
CA VAL A 197 9.45 -9.27 -17.67
C VAL A 197 10.81 -9.89 -17.93
N ASP A 198 11.06 -10.27 -19.18
CA ASP A 198 12.32 -10.86 -19.63
C ASP A 198 13.08 -9.84 -20.49
N ALA A 199 14.38 -9.71 -20.28
CA ALA A 199 15.25 -8.89 -21.13
C ALA A 199 15.42 -9.48 -22.54
N VAL A 200 15.65 -8.63 -23.55
CA VAL A 200 15.92 -9.06 -24.93
C VAL A 200 17.12 -8.31 -25.49
N HIS A 201 18.14 -9.05 -25.92
CA HIS A 201 19.35 -8.47 -26.48
C HIS A 201 19.20 -8.11 -27.97
N ASN A 202 19.91 -7.07 -28.36
CA ASN A 202 20.25 -6.75 -29.74
C ASN A 202 21.46 -7.61 -30.15
N GLU A 203 21.33 -8.33 -31.26
CA GLU A 203 22.34 -9.27 -31.76
C GLU A 203 23.61 -8.57 -32.27
N GLU A 204 23.52 -7.28 -32.64
CA GLU A 204 24.66 -6.50 -33.14
C GLU A 204 25.50 -5.86 -32.02
N THR A 205 24.86 -5.43 -30.93
CA THR A 205 25.51 -4.68 -29.83
C THR A 205 25.76 -5.54 -28.58
N GLY A 206 25.07 -6.67 -28.44
CA GLY A 206 25.04 -7.48 -27.22
C GLY A 206 24.26 -6.85 -26.06
N ARG A 207 23.67 -5.67 -26.24
CA ARG A 207 22.97 -4.89 -25.20
C ARG A 207 21.46 -5.13 -25.23
N VAL A 208 20.76 -4.82 -24.15
CA VAL A 208 19.30 -4.89 -24.07
C VAL A 208 18.68 -3.64 -24.73
N ASP A 209 17.95 -3.81 -25.83
CA ASP A 209 17.24 -2.69 -26.52
C ASP A 209 15.72 -2.71 -26.29
N ARG A 210 15.20 -3.82 -25.75
CA ARG A 210 13.77 -4.08 -25.53
C ARG A 210 13.53 -5.17 -24.49
N PHE A 211 12.29 -5.26 -24.02
CA PHE A 211 11.85 -6.19 -22.98
C PHE A 211 10.58 -6.93 -23.45
N ASN A 212 10.47 -8.22 -23.11
CA ASN A 212 9.25 -9.00 -23.29
C ASN A 212 8.46 -9.00 -21.99
N VAL A 213 7.23 -8.48 -22.01
CA VAL A 213 6.31 -8.51 -20.87
C VAL A 213 5.33 -9.66 -21.06
N HIS A 214 5.27 -10.57 -20.08
CA HIS A 214 4.47 -11.79 -20.10
C HIS A 214 3.28 -11.71 -19.14
N TRP A 215 2.14 -12.28 -19.54
CA TRP A 215 0.91 -12.25 -18.74
C TRP A 215 0.06 -13.51 -18.89
N ILE A 216 -0.90 -13.66 -17.98
CA ILE A 216 -2.06 -14.54 -18.09
C ILE A 216 -3.32 -13.67 -18.23
N ASP A 217 -4.22 -14.05 -19.14
CA ASP A 217 -5.56 -13.47 -19.21
C ASP A 217 -6.43 -13.99 -18.06
N THR A 218 -6.96 -13.10 -17.24
CA THR A 218 -7.67 -13.47 -16.00
C THR A 218 -9.05 -14.09 -16.25
N ALA A 219 -9.58 -14.03 -17.48
CA ALA A 219 -10.87 -14.60 -17.83
C ALA A 219 -10.76 -15.97 -18.52
N THR A 220 -9.69 -16.22 -19.28
CA THR A 220 -9.50 -17.49 -20.02
C THR A 220 -8.37 -18.37 -19.47
N GLY A 221 -7.42 -17.81 -18.72
CA GLY A 221 -6.18 -18.49 -18.32
C GLY A 221 -5.11 -18.55 -19.42
N GLU A 222 -5.38 -17.99 -20.61
CA GLU A 222 -4.46 -18.06 -21.75
C GLU A 222 -3.22 -17.15 -21.55
N PRO A 223 -2.01 -17.62 -21.91
CA PRO A 223 -0.80 -16.80 -21.84
C PRO A 223 -0.71 -15.79 -22.98
N GLY A 224 -0.12 -14.64 -22.70
CA GLY A 224 0.20 -13.63 -23.72
C GLY A 224 1.54 -12.94 -23.48
N ARG A 225 2.00 -12.21 -24.50
CA ARG A 225 3.24 -11.43 -24.46
C ARG A 225 3.17 -10.20 -25.37
N ALA A 226 3.92 -9.16 -25.01
CA ALA A 226 4.22 -8.02 -25.90
C ALA A 226 5.66 -7.55 -25.66
N THR A 227 6.28 -6.99 -26.70
CA THR A 227 7.65 -6.46 -26.64
C THR A 227 7.61 -4.93 -26.62
N ALA A 228 8.39 -4.31 -25.73
CA ALA A 228 8.46 -2.85 -25.58
C ALA A 228 9.90 -2.38 -25.35
N ARG A 229 10.28 -1.19 -25.85
CA ARG A 229 11.57 -0.57 -25.54
C ARG A 229 11.65 -0.08 -24.09
N ASN A 230 10.53 0.46 -23.59
CA ASN A 230 10.44 1.03 -22.25
C ASN A 230 9.27 0.40 -21.49
N VAL A 231 9.49 0.01 -20.23
CA VAL A 231 8.47 -0.59 -19.35
C VAL A 231 8.31 0.25 -18.07
N VAL A 232 7.07 0.51 -17.66
CA VAL A 232 6.76 1.15 -16.36
C VAL A 232 6.06 0.16 -15.43
N VAL A 233 6.56 -0.04 -14.22
CA VAL A 233 5.96 -0.95 -13.22
C VAL A 233 5.18 -0.17 -12.16
N ALA A 234 3.85 -0.14 -12.28
CA ALA A 234 2.93 0.65 -11.46
C ALA A 234 1.78 -0.18 -10.86
N THR A 235 2.14 -1.33 -10.28
CA THR A 235 1.22 -2.30 -9.66
C THR A 235 0.61 -1.86 -8.32
N GLY A 236 0.96 -0.68 -7.80
CA GLY A 236 0.52 -0.23 -6.48
C GLY A 236 1.20 -0.98 -5.33
N GLY A 237 0.44 -1.79 -4.58
CA GLY A 237 0.95 -2.54 -3.42
C GLY A 237 0.08 -3.74 -3.04
N SER A 238 0.72 -4.76 -2.51
CA SER A 238 0.13 -6.05 -2.09
C SER A 238 -0.40 -5.97 -0.65
N PRO A 239 -1.48 -6.69 -0.28
CA PRO A 239 -1.95 -6.80 1.11
C PRO A 239 -0.86 -7.20 2.11
N ALA A 240 -0.67 -6.42 3.19
CA ALA A 240 0.31 -6.75 4.23
C ALA A 240 -0.30 -7.65 5.31
N VAL A 241 -0.46 -8.94 5.03
CA VAL A 241 -0.97 -9.93 6.01
C VAL A 241 0.18 -10.44 6.90
N PRO A 242 0.06 -10.44 8.24
CA PRO A 242 1.09 -11.02 9.11
C PRO A 242 1.20 -12.55 8.94
N THR A 243 2.42 -13.09 8.90
CA THR A 243 2.72 -14.50 8.57
C THR A 243 1.94 -15.53 9.40
N LEU A 244 1.66 -15.21 10.68
CA LEU A 244 0.82 -15.98 11.60
C LEU A 244 -0.53 -16.42 10.98
N PHE A 245 -1.08 -15.62 10.07
CA PHE A 245 -2.40 -15.84 9.46
C PHE A 245 -2.37 -16.44 8.05
N ALA A 246 -1.19 -16.69 7.49
CA ALA A 246 -1.07 -17.26 6.14
C ALA A 246 -1.85 -18.58 5.92
N PRO A 247 -1.94 -19.52 6.90
CA PRO A 247 -2.77 -20.73 6.78
C PRO A 247 -4.29 -20.51 6.85
N PHE A 248 -4.75 -19.28 7.09
CA PHE A 248 -6.15 -18.96 7.41
C PHE A 248 -6.82 -17.97 6.44
N ILE A 249 -6.05 -17.31 5.56
CA ILE A 249 -6.55 -16.36 4.55
C ILE A 249 -7.06 -17.04 3.25
N THR A 250 -6.97 -18.36 3.14
CA THR A 250 -7.42 -19.14 1.96
C THR A 250 -8.44 -20.21 2.34
N GLY A 251 -9.22 -20.65 1.34
CA GLY A 251 -10.28 -21.66 1.48
C GLY A 251 -11.70 -21.06 1.54
N PRO A 252 -12.75 -21.90 1.40
CA PRO A 252 -14.15 -21.45 1.37
C PRO A 252 -14.60 -20.79 2.68
N ASP A 253 -13.99 -21.16 3.80
CA ASP A 253 -14.31 -20.65 5.13
C ASP A 253 -13.43 -19.47 5.60
N ALA A 254 -12.78 -18.73 4.69
CA ALA A 254 -11.89 -17.62 5.04
C ALA A 254 -12.60 -16.49 5.85
N ARG A 255 -12.56 -16.58 7.18
CA ARG A 255 -13.01 -15.53 8.13
C ARG A 255 -12.02 -14.37 8.28
N PHE A 256 -10.90 -14.43 7.55
CA PHE A 256 -9.87 -13.41 7.50
C PHE A 256 -9.92 -12.70 6.15
N ILE A 257 -10.19 -11.40 6.14
CA ILE A 257 -10.16 -10.57 4.94
C ILE A 257 -9.23 -9.38 5.14
N HIS A 258 -8.46 -9.00 4.12
CA HIS A 258 -7.70 -7.76 4.16
C HIS A 258 -8.61 -6.56 3.82
N SER A 259 -8.32 -5.40 4.38
CA SER A 259 -9.03 -4.13 4.14
C SER A 259 -9.19 -3.82 2.65
N SER A 260 -8.20 -4.14 1.82
CA SER A 260 -8.26 -4.01 0.36
C SER A 260 -9.34 -4.84 -0.35
N GLN A 261 -10.01 -5.75 0.36
CA GLN A 261 -11.09 -6.61 -0.13
C GLN A 261 -12.40 -6.39 0.66
N TYR A 262 -12.42 -5.55 1.68
CA TYR A 262 -13.52 -5.50 2.67
C TYR A 262 -14.90 -5.24 2.01
N ALA A 263 -15.06 -4.14 1.28
CA ALA A 263 -16.32 -3.77 0.62
C ALA A 263 -16.78 -4.77 -0.45
N THR A 264 -15.85 -5.51 -1.06
CA THR A 264 -16.13 -6.55 -2.06
C THR A 264 -16.50 -7.89 -1.42
N SER A 265 -15.97 -8.21 -0.23
CA SER A 265 -16.22 -9.50 0.44
C SER A 265 -17.36 -9.43 1.46
N ILE A 266 -17.54 -8.32 2.17
CA ILE A 266 -18.54 -8.22 3.26
C ILE A 266 -20.00 -8.47 2.81
N PRO A 267 -20.46 -8.13 1.59
CA PRO A 267 -21.82 -8.46 1.15
C PRO A 267 -22.06 -9.96 1.06
N HIS A 268 -21.06 -10.72 0.60
CA HIS A 268 -21.15 -12.18 0.45
C HIS A 268 -21.04 -12.91 1.81
N LEU A 269 -20.28 -12.35 2.75
CA LEU A 269 -20.12 -12.92 4.09
C LEU A 269 -21.31 -12.61 5.03
N SER A 270 -22.08 -11.55 4.78
CA SER A 270 -23.12 -11.03 5.69
C SER A 270 -24.10 -12.12 6.20
N THR A 271 -24.60 -13.01 5.34
CA THR A 271 -25.53 -14.09 5.73
C THR A 271 -24.88 -15.11 6.67
N ALA A 272 -23.60 -15.44 6.46
CA ALA A 272 -22.86 -16.36 7.33
C ALA A 272 -22.50 -15.71 8.68
N LEU A 273 -22.17 -14.41 8.67
CA LEU A 273 -21.87 -13.63 9.87
C LEU A 273 -23.09 -13.41 10.77
N LEU A 274 -24.29 -13.32 10.19
CA LEU A 274 -25.56 -13.22 10.93
C LEU A 274 -26.11 -14.58 11.39
N SER A 275 -25.40 -15.69 11.15
CA SER A 275 -25.84 -17.02 11.55
C SER A 275 -25.67 -17.26 13.06
N PRO A 276 -26.65 -17.88 13.76
CA PRO A 276 -26.53 -18.19 15.19
C PRO A 276 -25.34 -19.12 15.55
N SER A 277 -24.84 -19.91 14.59
CA SER A 277 -23.65 -20.76 14.76
C SER A 277 -22.32 -20.04 14.48
N THR A 278 -22.36 -18.73 14.21
CA THR A 278 -21.18 -17.86 14.04
C THR A 278 -21.07 -16.89 15.23
N PRO A 279 -19.89 -16.73 15.86
CA PRO A 279 -19.72 -15.77 16.95
C PRO A 279 -20.08 -14.35 16.50
N GLN A 280 -21.00 -13.69 17.22
CA GLN A 280 -21.49 -12.34 16.93
C GLN A 280 -20.50 -11.24 17.35
N HIS A 281 -19.22 -11.46 17.05
CA HIS A 281 -18.10 -10.58 17.38
C HIS A 281 -17.22 -10.43 16.13
N LEU A 282 -17.05 -9.19 15.66
CA LEU A 282 -16.29 -8.85 14.47
C LEU A 282 -15.07 -8.02 14.89
N VAL A 283 -13.87 -8.45 14.50
CA VAL A 283 -12.59 -7.87 14.95
C VAL A 283 -11.90 -7.16 13.79
N VAL A 284 -11.35 -5.97 14.05
CA VAL A 284 -10.50 -5.22 13.11
C VAL A 284 -9.12 -5.09 13.72
N ILE A 285 -8.07 -5.38 12.95
CA ILE A 285 -6.67 -5.33 13.41
C ILE A 285 -5.95 -4.22 12.64
N GLY A 286 -5.54 -3.16 13.33
CA GLY A 286 -4.87 -2.00 12.75
C GLY A 286 -5.16 -0.69 13.51
N GLY A 287 -4.38 0.35 13.24
CA GLY A 287 -4.53 1.67 13.89
C GLY A 287 -4.54 2.89 12.94
N GLY A 288 -4.50 2.66 11.62
CA GLY A 288 -4.58 3.73 10.61
C GLY A 288 -5.99 3.88 10.01
N GLN A 289 -6.17 4.86 9.13
CA GLN A 289 -7.44 5.25 8.49
C GLN A 289 -8.35 4.06 8.11
N SER A 290 -7.84 3.07 7.37
CA SER A 290 -8.65 1.91 6.94
C SER A 290 -9.23 1.10 8.10
N ALA A 291 -8.55 1.06 9.24
CA ALA A 291 -9.02 0.34 10.42
C ALA A 291 -10.19 1.09 11.09
N ALA A 292 -10.06 2.42 11.22
CA ALA A 292 -11.10 3.30 11.74
C ALA A 292 -12.34 3.33 10.84
N GLU A 293 -12.17 3.41 9.52
CA GLU A 293 -13.28 3.40 8.56
C GLU A 293 -14.04 2.06 8.56
N ILE A 294 -13.33 0.93 8.60
CA ILE A 294 -13.96 -0.40 8.67
C ILE A 294 -14.64 -0.62 10.03
N TYR A 295 -14.05 -0.17 11.13
CA TYR A 295 -14.66 -0.24 12.46
C TYR A 295 -16.03 0.47 12.51
N VAL A 296 -16.10 1.67 11.92
CA VAL A 296 -17.33 2.48 11.85
C VAL A 296 -18.35 1.92 10.84
N ASP A 297 -17.90 1.39 9.70
CA ASP A 297 -18.81 0.69 8.77
C ASP A 297 -19.40 -0.58 9.41
N LEU A 298 -18.58 -1.39 10.10
CA LEU A 298 -19.03 -2.57 10.84
C LEU A 298 -19.98 -2.23 11.98
N SER A 299 -19.69 -1.20 12.78
CA SER A 299 -20.57 -0.78 13.89
C SER A 299 -21.97 -0.36 13.40
N THR A 300 -22.03 0.24 12.21
CA THR A 300 -23.27 0.67 11.55
C THR A 300 -23.98 -0.48 10.83
N ARG A 301 -23.23 -1.34 10.13
CA ARG A 301 -23.74 -2.44 9.28
C ARG A 301 -24.26 -3.64 10.08
N PHE A 302 -23.64 -3.93 11.22
CA PHE A 302 -23.99 -5.04 12.09
C PHE A 302 -24.37 -4.52 13.50
N PRO A 303 -25.54 -3.88 13.65
CA PRO A 303 -25.92 -3.20 14.89
C PRO A 303 -26.07 -4.15 16.10
N SER A 304 -26.32 -5.44 15.88
CA SER A 304 -26.46 -6.46 16.93
C SER A 304 -25.14 -7.15 17.30
N SER A 305 -24.07 -6.97 16.53
CA SER A 305 -22.78 -7.65 16.76
C SER A 305 -21.84 -6.78 17.60
N ARG A 306 -21.00 -7.44 18.41
CA ARG A 306 -19.87 -6.81 19.13
C ARG A 306 -18.76 -6.48 18.13
N ILE A 307 -18.19 -5.28 18.19
CA ILE A 307 -17.12 -4.84 17.31
C ILE A 307 -15.88 -4.51 18.16
N THR A 308 -14.70 -4.96 17.75
CA THR A 308 -13.46 -4.63 18.47
C THR A 308 -12.34 -4.26 17.53
N LEU A 309 -11.77 -3.07 17.74
CA LEU A 309 -10.55 -2.61 17.10
C LEU A 309 -9.34 -2.97 17.97
N LEU A 310 -8.44 -3.80 17.46
CA LEU A 310 -7.17 -4.14 18.11
C LEU A 310 -6.06 -3.24 17.54
N VAL A 311 -5.51 -2.38 18.39
CA VAL A 311 -4.48 -1.39 18.05
C VAL A 311 -3.16 -1.79 18.73
N LYS A 312 -2.09 -1.93 17.95
CA LYS A 312 -0.75 -2.27 18.48
C LYS A 312 -0.11 -1.09 19.24
N ASP A 313 -0.39 0.14 18.81
CA ASP A 313 0.07 1.36 19.48
C ASP A 313 -0.76 1.64 20.76
N THR A 314 -0.25 2.51 21.62
CA THR A 314 -0.90 2.99 22.86
C THR A 314 -2.16 3.82 22.62
N SER A 315 -2.33 4.37 21.41
CA SER A 315 -3.51 5.13 20.99
C SER A 315 -3.66 5.14 19.47
N LEU A 316 -4.86 5.49 18.99
CA LEU A 316 -5.04 6.01 17.64
C LEU A 316 -4.49 7.46 17.57
N ARG A 317 -3.92 7.85 16.44
CA ARG A 317 -3.24 9.15 16.26
C ARG A 317 -3.85 9.95 15.10
N PRO A 318 -3.97 11.29 15.22
CA PRO A 318 -4.42 12.13 14.11
C PRO A 318 -3.38 12.13 12.98
N SER A 319 -3.86 12.26 11.74
CA SER A 319 -3.02 12.58 10.59
C SER A 319 -2.62 14.05 10.62
N ASP A 320 -1.32 14.35 10.56
CA ASP A 320 -0.86 15.73 10.41
C ASP A 320 -1.01 16.18 8.95
N ASP A 321 -1.94 17.12 8.71
CA ASP A 321 -2.10 17.84 7.45
C ASP A 321 -1.91 19.36 7.62
N SER A 322 -1.17 19.78 8.66
CA SER A 322 -0.82 21.18 8.88
C SER A 322 0.05 21.71 7.72
N PRO A 323 -0.11 22.98 7.29
CA PRO A 323 0.37 23.44 5.99
C PRO A 323 1.89 23.29 5.81
N PHE A 324 2.69 23.69 6.80
CA PHE A 324 4.16 23.59 6.74
C PHE A 324 4.67 22.14 6.72
N VAL A 325 3.96 21.21 7.37
CA VAL A 325 4.32 19.78 7.33
C VAL A 325 3.86 19.16 6.01
N ASN A 326 2.71 19.59 5.50
CA ASN A 326 2.15 19.11 4.23
C ASN A 326 2.93 19.57 2.98
N GLU A 327 3.81 20.58 3.09
CA GLU A 327 4.75 20.95 2.02
C GLU A 327 5.63 19.79 1.55
N ILE A 328 5.85 18.74 2.37
CA ILE A 328 6.63 17.56 1.95
C ILE A 328 6.01 16.81 0.76
N PHE A 329 4.74 17.05 0.46
CA PHE A 329 3.99 16.49 -0.66
C PHE A 329 3.89 17.45 -1.86
N ASP A 330 4.73 18.48 -1.93
CA ASP A 330 4.79 19.39 -3.08
C ASP A 330 5.86 18.94 -4.11
N PRO A 331 5.59 19.05 -5.43
CA PRO A 331 6.40 18.36 -6.44
C PRO A 331 7.87 18.80 -6.53
N ASP A 332 8.21 20.01 -6.07
CA ASP A 332 9.57 20.53 -6.02
C ASP A 332 10.41 19.83 -4.93
N ARG A 333 9.79 19.40 -3.82
CA ARG A 333 10.47 18.73 -2.70
C ARG A 333 11.05 17.37 -3.07
N VAL A 334 10.59 16.75 -4.16
CA VAL A 334 11.03 15.41 -4.58
C VAL A 334 12.52 15.40 -4.95
N THR A 335 13.07 16.46 -5.55
CA THR A 335 14.51 16.50 -5.90
C THR A 335 15.40 16.66 -4.66
N PRO A 336 15.25 17.70 -3.81
CA PRO A 336 16.05 17.82 -2.58
C PRO A 336 15.88 16.62 -1.64
N THR A 337 14.69 16.01 -1.59
CA THR A 337 14.46 14.81 -0.76
C THR A 337 15.14 13.56 -1.32
N PHE A 338 15.39 13.47 -2.63
CA PHE A 338 16.15 12.37 -3.25
C PHE A 338 17.67 12.54 -2.99
N GLU A 339 18.17 13.77 -3.10
CA GLU A 339 19.60 14.13 -2.97
C GLU A 339 20.17 13.98 -1.54
N LEU A 340 19.32 13.90 -0.52
CA LEU A 340 19.70 13.61 0.87
C LEU A 340 20.40 12.24 1.01
N ALA A 341 21.27 12.09 2.00
CA ALA A 341 21.92 10.80 2.29
C ALA A 341 20.89 9.75 2.74
N ALA A 342 21.17 8.46 2.52
CA ALA A 342 20.23 7.37 2.81
C ALA A 342 19.73 7.36 4.28
N LYS A 343 20.62 7.69 5.23
CA LYS A 343 20.28 7.87 6.65
C LYS A 343 19.32 9.04 6.87
N GLU A 344 19.60 10.20 6.28
CA GLU A 344 18.78 11.41 6.42
C GLU A 344 17.39 11.22 5.81
N ARG A 345 17.30 10.52 4.67
CA ARG A 345 16.02 10.10 4.05
C ARG A 345 15.23 9.12 4.92
N ALA A 346 15.90 8.28 5.71
CA ALA A 346 15.24 7.38 6.66
C ALA A 346 14.76 8.13 7.93
N GLU A 347 15.57 9.06 8.45
CA GLU A 347 15.18 9.89 9.60
C GLU A 347 14.03 10.86 9.26
N LYS A 348 14.09 11.54 8.11
CA LYS A 348 13.01 12.42 7.63
C LYS A 348 11.70 11.63 7.49
N ARG A 349 11.76 10.44 6.88
CA ARG A 349 10.64 9.48 6.78
C ARG A 349 10.01 9.13 8.13
N GLU A 350 10.81 8.92 9.17
CA GLU A 350 10.29 8.56 10.50
C GLU A 350 9.71 9.78 11.24
N ARG A 351 10.31 10.97 11.08
CA ARG A 351 9.76 12.25 11.59
C ARG A 351 8.41 12.57 10.94
N ASP A 352 8.33 12.51 9.62
CA ASP A 352 7.15 12.92 8.84
C ASP A 352 6.04 11.84 8.79
N LYS A 353 6.28 10.68 9.40
CA LYS A 353 5.43 9.47 9.39
C LYS A 353 3.97 9.75 9.78
N GLY A 354 3.76 10.67 10.73
CA GLY A 354 2.45 11.09 11.24
C GLY A 354 1.54 11.76 10.22
N THR A 355 2.05 12.12 9.03
CA THR A 355 1.22 12.61 7.93
C THR A 355 0.36 11.52 7.27
N ASN A 356 0.78 10.25 7.33
CA ASN A 356 0.19 9.20 6.49
C ASN A 356 0.20 7.75 7.05
N TYR A 357 1.14 7.38 7.93
CA TYR A 357 1.30 5.99 8.37
C TYR A 357 0.88 5.78 9.82
N GLY A 358 -0.06 4.86 10.07
CA GLY A 358 -0.55 4.57 11.42
C GLY A 358 -1.46 5.66 12.02
N VAL A 359 -2.03 6.50 11.17
CA VAL A 359 -2.83 7.68 11.55
C VAL A 359 -4.21 7.69 10.90
N VAL A 360 -5.11 8.50 11.47
CA VAL A 360 -6.53 8.63 11.12
C VAL A 360 -6.90 10.11 11.03
N ARG A 361 -7.80 10.50 10.13
CA ARG A 361 -8.35 11.87 10.06
C ARG A 361 -9.01 12.27 11.39
N LEU A 362 -8.73 13.48 11.89
CA LEU A 362 -9.17 13.95 13.21
C LEU A 362 -10.69 13.82 13.43
N GLU A 363 -11.50 14.28 12.46
CA GLU A 363 -12.97 14.18 12.52
C GLU A 363 -13.48 12.74 12.73
N LEU A 364 -12.76 11.74 12.19
CA LEU A 364 -13.11 10.33 12.35
C LEU A 364 -12.69 9.78 13.72
N LEU A 365 -11.62 10.32 14.32
CA LEU A 365 -11.25 10.02 15.71
C LEU A 365 -12.26 10.63 16.69
N GLU A 366 -12.64 11.90 16.48
CA GLU A 366 -13.64 12.59 17.29
C GLU A 366 -15.00 11.89 17.22
N ARG A 367 -15.39 11.43 16.02
CA ARG A 367 -16.57 10.58 15.83
C ARG A 367 -16.48 9.27 16.62
N ILE A 368 -15.39 8.51 16.48
CA ILE A 368 -15.20 7.23 17.18
C ILE A 368 -15.22 7.45 18.69
N TYR A 369 -14.54 8.48 19.19
CA TYR A 369 -14.51 8.82 20.61
C TYR A 369 -15.91 9.20 21.14
N SER A 370 -16.70 9.93 20.34
CA SER A 370 -18.10 10.24 20.68
C SER A 370 -19.00 9.01 20.70
N GLU A 371 -18.83 8.06 19.76
CA GLU A 371 -19.55 6.78 19.74
C GLU A 371 -19.15 5.86 20.92
N LEU A 372 -17.91 5.95 21.40
CA LEU A 372 -17.46 5.26 22.62
C LEU A 372 -18.04 5.90 23.89
N TYR A 373 -17.93 7.23 24.04
CA TYR A 373 -18.45 7.95 25.20
C TYR A 373 -19.97 7.81 25.35
N ALA A 374 -20.72 7.72 24.24
CA ALA A 374 -22.15 7.41 24.28
C ALA A 374 -22.45 6.05 24.95
N GLN A 375 -21.60 5.03 24.76
CA GLN A 375 -21.74 3.75 25.46
C GLN A 375 -21.36 3.85 26.94
N GLU A 376 -20.39 4.71 27.31
CA GLU A 376 -20.02 4.95 28.71
C GLU A 376 -21.17 5.56 29.54
N VAL A 377 -22.01 6.40 28.90
CA VAL A 377 -23.22 6.97 29.51
C VAL A 377 -24.31 5.91 29.76
N ASP A 378 -24.46 4.93 28.85
CA ASP A 378 -25.46 3.87 28.95
C ASP A 378 -24.98 2.66 29.80
N GLU A 379 -23.66 2.40 29.87
CA GLU A 379 -23.03 1.26 30.53
C GLU A 379 -21.63 1.62 31.02
N ALA A 380 -21.40 1.61 32.33
CA ALA A 380 -20.12 2.00 32.92
C ALA A 380 -19.00 0.94 32.81
N ASP A 381 -19.34 -0.32 32.48
CA ASP A 381 -18.36 -1.41 32.31
C ASP A 381 -17.96 -1.56 30.84
N GLU A 382 -16.75 -1.09 30.51
CA GLU A 382 -16.16 -1.15 29.16
C GLU A 382 -16.08 -2.57 28.59
N THR A 383 -16.05 -3.61 29.43
CA THR A 383 -16.06 -5.01 28.96
C THR A 383 -17.42 -5.40 28.35
N ARG A 384 -18.49 -4.76 28.81
CA ARG A 384 -19.88 -5.02 28.40
C ARG A 384 -20.28 -4.22 27.16
N TRP A 385 -19.58 -3.13 26.84
CA TRP A 385 -19.79 -2.33 25.62
C TRP A 385 -19.85 -3.17 24.35
N ARG A 386 -20.67 -2.74 23.38
CA ARG A 386 -20.80 -3.39 22.07
C ARG A 386 -19.57 -3.12 21.20
N CYS A 387 -19.14 -1.86 21.13
CA CYS A 387 -18.02 -1.41 20.32
C CYS A 387 -16.87 -1.01 21.24
N ARG A 388 -15.70 -1.63 21.08
CA ARG A 388 -14.51 -1.41 21.92
C ARG A 388 -13.26 -1.10 21.08
N VAL A 389 -12.29 -0.38 21.64
CA VAL A 389 -10.97 -0.12 21.04
C VAL A 389 -9.90 -0.52 22.05
N LEU A 390 -9.17 -1.59 21.77
CA LEU A 390 -8.17 -2.16 22.68
C LEU A 390 -6.76 -1.78 22.20
N ASN A 391 -6.20 -0.77 22.86
CA ASN A 391 -4.84 -0.29 22.60
C ASN A 391 -3.77 -1.20 23.23
N SER A 392 -2.55 -1.11 22.72
CA SER A 392 -1.41 -1.97 23.08
C SER A 392 -1.76 -3.46 23.06
N ARG A 393 -2.42 -3.93 22.00
CA ARG A 393 -2.75 -5.35 21.79
C ARG A 393 -2.09 -5.93 20.54
N THR A 394 -1.39 -7.04 20.73
CA THR A 394 -0.79 -7.87 19.68
C THR A 394 -1.51 -9.22 19.63
N VAL A 395 -1.99 -9.66 18.47
CA VAL A 395 -2.47 -11.04 18.31
C VAL A 395 -1.26 -11.97 18.16
N VAL A 396 -1.15 -12.96 19.04
CA VAL A 396 0.00 -13.89 19.15
C VAL A 396 -0.34 -15.33 18.78
N GLY A 397 -1.62 -15.68 18.74
CA GLY A 397 -2.09 -17.01 18.36
C GLY A 397 -3.45 -16.97 17.67
N VAL A 398 -3.75 -17.99 16.87
CA VAL A 398 -4.98 -18.12 16.10
C VAL A 398 -5.37 -19.59 15.96
N GLN A 399 -6.63 -19.90 16.23
CA GLN A 399 -7.18 -21.26 16.17
C GLN A 399 -8.54 -21.20 15.46
N ARG A 400 -8.84 -22.14 14.55
CA ARG A 400 -10.22 -22.31 14.05
C ARG A 400 -11.06 -22.94 15.16
N LEU A 401 -12.29 -22.48 15.37
CA LEU A 401 -13.21 -23.13 16.31
C LEU A 401 -13.64 -24.49 15.74
N ALA A 402 -13.71 -25.51 16.60
CA ALA A 402 -14.21 -26.82 16.21
C ALA A 402 -15.72 -26.77 15.91
N GLY A 403 -16.19 -27.63 15.01
CA GLY A 403 -17.62 -27.84 14.81
C GLY A 403 -18.25 -28.43 16.07
N GLY A 404 -19.41 -27.91 16.49
CA GLY A 404 -20.15 -28.38 17.68
C GLY A 404 -20.86 -29.72 17.47
N GLY A 405 -20.13 -30.72 16.98
CA GLY A 405 -20.65 -32.02 16.53
C GLY A 405 -20.49 -33.16 17.53
N SER A 406 -20.93 -32.98 18.78
CA SER A 406 -21.01 -34.09 19.74
C SER A 406 -22.28 -34.94 19.49
N GLY A 407 -22.34 -35.59 18.33
CA GLY A 407 -23.45 -36.44 17.92
C GLY A 407 -23.03 -37.37 16.78
N GLU A 408 -23.18 -38.67 16.99
CA GLU A 408 -22.84 -39.69 16.00
C GLU A 408 -23.88 -39.70 14.87
N GLY A 409 -23.54 -39.04 13.76
CA GLY A 409 -24.37 -38.99 12.56
C GLY A 409 -23.53 -38.54 11.36
N GLU A 410 -23.36 -39.43 10.38
CA GLU A 410 -22.51 -39.18 9.22
C GLU A 410 -23.16 -38.17 8.25
N GLY A 411 -22.80 -36.90 8.42
CA GLY A 411 -23.06 -35.80 7.50
C GLY A 411 -21.80 -34.96 7.34
N GLU A 412 -21.55 -34.46 6.12
CA GLU A 412 -20.32 -33.73 5.79
C GLU A 412 -20.16 -32.49 6.68
N GLY A 413 -19.02 -32.40 7.36
CA GLY A 413 -18.95 -31.73 8.67
C GLY A 413 -19.09 -30.21 8.66
N GLU A 414 -20.06 -29.68 9.41
CA GLU A 414 -20.14 -28.27 9.77
C GLU A 414 -19.02 -27.87 10.75
N GLY A 415 -17.86 -27.49 10.21
CA GLY A 415 -16.78 -26.87 10.97
C GLY A 415 -17.23 -25.59 11.69
N GLY A 416 -16.61 -25.30 12.83
CA GLY A 416 -16.98 -24.15 13.66
C GLY A 416 -16.79 -22.84 12.89
N ARG A 417 -17.87 -22.06 12.74
CA ARG A 417 -17.95 -20.96 11.77
C ARG A 417 -17.20 -19.68 12.19
N GLY A 418 -16.23 -19.78 13.11
CA GLY A 418 -15.46 -18.67 13.66
C GLY A 418 -14.06 -19.08 14.10
N VAL A 419 -13.33 -18.12 14.68
CA VAL A 419 -11.92 -18.27 15.08
C VAL A 419 -11.69 -17.75 16.49
N ARG A 420 -10.79 -18.40 17.23
CA ARG A 420 -10.27 -17.91 18.51
C ARG A 420 -8.93 -17.23 18.27
N LEU A 421 -8.80 -16.00 18.74
CA LEU A 421 -7.57 -15.19 18.75
C LEU A 421 -7.00 -15.17 20.16
N GLU A 422 -5.71 -15.49 20.29
CA GLU A 422 -4.95 -15.22 21.51
C GLU A 422 -4.31 -13.84 21.38
N VAL A 423 -4.62 -12.93 22.30
CA VAL A 423 -4.23 -11.52 22.25
C VAL A 423 -3.43 -11.19 23.50
N ALA A 424 -2.19 -10.76 23.31
CA ALA A 424 -1.30 -10.34 24.39
C ALA A 424 -1.13 -8.82 24.42
N ARG A 425 -0.63 -8.29 25.55
CA ARG A 425 -0.24 -6.88 25.65
C ARG A 425 1.02 -6.64 24.80
N THR A 426 0.98 -5.63 23.93
CA THR A 426 2.12 -5.27 23.07
C THR A 426 3.35 -4.89 23.89
N GLY A 427 4.50 -5.49 23.56
CA GLY A 427 5.75 -5.36 24.31
C GLY A 427 5.89 -6.34 25.47
N VAL A 428 4.85 -7.15 25.76
CA VAL A 428 4.84 -8.21 26.78
C VAL A 428 4.15 -9.46 26.22
N GLU A 429 4.43 -9.82 24.97
CA GLU A 429 3.77 -10.92 24.23
C GLU A 429 3.90 -12.32 24.88
N ASN A 430 4.86 -12.50 25.80
CA ASN A 430 5.05 -13.72 26.61
C ASN A 430 4.31 -13.68 27.97
N GLY A 431 3.55 -12.62 28.25
CA GLY A 431 2.77 -12.45 29.48
C GLY A 431 1.37 -13.06 29.39
N GLU A 432 0.44 -12.48 30.14
CA GLU A 432 -0.99 -12.83 30.14
C GLU A 432 -1.62 -12.65 28.74
N ARG A 433 -2.57 -13.54 28.41
CA ARG A 433 -3.25 -13.59 27.11
C ARG A 433 -4.76 -13.55 27.29
N GLU A 434 -5.40 -12.62 26.61
CA GLU A 434 -6.86 -12.56 26.43
C GLU A 434 -7.27 -13.48 25.26
N SER A 435 -8.45 -14.10 25.37
CA SER A 435 -9.03 -14.93 24.30
C SER A 435 -10.25 -14.22 23.70
N ILE A 436 -10.24 -13.99 22.39
CA ILE A 436 -11.35 -13.38 21.65
C ILE A 436 -11.88 -14.37 20.61
N GLU A 437 -13.16 -14.72 20.67
CA GLU A 437 -13.82 -15.56 19.65
C GLU A 437 -14.58 -14.69 18.66
N ALA A 438 -14.21 -14.76 17.38
CA ALA A 438 -14.68 -13.87 16.33
C ALA A 438 -15.33 -14.63 15.16
N GLY A 439 -16.42 -14.07 14.63
CA GLY A 439 -17.02 -14.51 13.37
C GLY A 439 -16.32 -13.92 12.14
N LEU A 440 -15.68 -12.75 12.28
CA LEU A 440 -14.89 -12.10 11.23
C LEU A 440 -13.64 -11.45 11.84
N VAL A 441 -12.52 -11.50 11.12
CA VAL A 441 -11.32 -10.73 11.41
C VAL A 441 -10.89 -9.97 10.15
N VAL A 442 -10.74 -8.64 10.28
CA VAL A 442 -10.37 -7.76 9.18
C VAL A 442 -8.99 -7.16 9.41
N PHE A 443 -8.06 -7.46 8.51
CA PHE A 443 -6.70 -6.90 8.55
C PHE A 443 -6.66 -5.52 7.89
N ALA A 444 -6.50 -4.47 8.68
CA ALA A 444 -6.21 -3.11 8.24
C ALA A 444 -4.72 -2.77 8.46
N THR A 445 -3.86 -3.73 8.13
CA THR A 445 -2.42 -3.76 8.44
C THR A 445 -1.54 -3.12 7.37
N GLY A 446 -2.10 -2.68 6.24
CA GLY A 446 -1.42 -1.87 5.23
C GLY A 446 -1.02 -2.64 3.97
N TYR A 447 0.05 -2.21 3.30
CA TYR A 447 0.46 -2.76 2.01
C TYR A 447 1.99 -2.86 1.88
N VAL A 448 2.46 -3.94 1.28
CA VAL A 448 3.86 -4.15 0.85
C VAL A 448 4.01 -3.69 -0.61
N ARG A 449 5.22 -3.27 -1.04
CA ARG A 449 5.49 -2.73 -2.39
C ARG A 449 6.60 -3.49 -3.12
N ASP A 450 6.58 -4.80 -2.97
CA ASP A 450 7.57 -5.79 -3.41
C ASP A 450 7.26 -6.46 -4.76
N ALA A 451 6.02 -6.36 -5.25
CA ALA A 451 5.57 -7.06 -6.47
C ALA A 451 6.46 -6.85 -7.72
N HIS A 452 7.15 -5.71 -7.79
CA HIS A 452 8.12 -5.43 -8.86
C HIS A 452 9.32 -6.38 -8.85
N VAL A 453 9.78 -6.85 -7.69
CA VAL A 453 10.91 -7.80 -7.54
C VAL A 453 10.59 -9.10 -8.29
N ARG A 454 9.43 -9.72 -7.99
CA ARG A 454 8.94 -10.93 -8.69
C ARG A 454 8.78 -10.71 -10.19
N ILE A 455 8.26 -9.55 -10.59
CA ILE A 455 7.98 -9.23 -12.00
C ILE A 455 9.28 -9.01 -12.79
N LEU A 456 10.35 -8.48 -12.17
CA LEU A 456 11.59 -8.09 -12.82
C LEU A 456 12.75 -9.10 -12.67
N GLU A 457 12.52 -10.27 -12.06
CA GLU A 457 13.55 -11.31 -11.88
C GLU A 457 14.23 -11.70 -13.21
N GLY A 458 13.48 -11.73 -14.33
CA GLY A 458 13.98 -11.93 -15.69
C GLY A 458 14.86 -10.79 -16.26
N THR A 459 15.14 -9.77 -15.45
CA THR A 459 16.09 -8.68 -15.73
C THR A 459 17.18 -8.54 -14.65
N ARG A 460 17.15 -9.38 -13.59
CA ARG A 460 18.02 -9.27 -12.40
C ARG A 460 19.51 -9.37 -12.74
N GLY A 461 19.88 -10.25 -13.67
CA GLY A 461 21.28 -10.42 -14.13
C GLY A 461 21.88 -9.22 -14.86
N LEU A 462 21.11 -8.15 -15.07
CA LEU A 462 21.59 -6.87 -15.62
C LEU A 462 22.01 -5.87 -14.53
N LEU A 463 21.81 -6.17 -13.24
CA LEU A 463 22.17 -5.28 -12.13
C LEU A 463 23.68 -5.34 -11.84
N GLU A 464 24.30 -4.19 -11.57
CA GLU A 464 25.75 -4.09 -11.30
C GLU A 464 26.17 -4.99 -10.11
N ALA A 465 25.38 -4.98 -9.03
CA ALA A 465 25.62 -5.81 -7.84
C ALA A 465 25.55 -7.33 -8.10
N GLU A 466 24.94 -7.77 -9.20
CA GLU A 466 24.88 -9.19 -9.60
C GLU A 466 26.07 -9.58 -10.50
N ARG A 467 26.75 -8.63 -11.18
CA ARG A 467 27.98 -8.89 -11.95
C ARG A 467 29.12 -9.36 -11.05
N GLY A 468 29.39 -8.65 -9.95
CA GLY A 468 30.47 -9.02 -9.02
C GLY A 468 30.27 -10.40 -8.39
N VAL A 469 29.03 -10.84 -8.20
CA VAL A 469 28.71 -12.19 -7.72
C VAL A 469 28.91 -13.24 -8.82
N ALA A 470 28.59 -12.92 -10.08
CA ALA A 470 28.84 -13.80 -11.21
C ALA A 470 30.36 -13.97 -11.48
N GLU A 471 31.14 -12.88 -11.46
CA GLU A 471 32.59 -12.93 -11.62
C GLU A 471 33.28 -13.67 -10.46
N ALA A 472 32.86 -13.44 -9.22
CA ALA A 472 33.36 -14.20 -8.07
C ALA A 472 33.04 -15.71 -8.18
N ALA A 473 31.82 -16.07 -8.62
CA ALA A 473 31.45 -17.47 -8.83
C ALA A 473 32.22 -18.12 -9.99
N VAL A 474 32.52 -17.38 -11.06
CA VAL A 474 33.40 -17.85 -12.15
C VAL A 474 34.81 -18.10 -11.61
N VAL A 475 35.39 -17.17 -10.85
CA VAL A 475 36.72 -17.33 -10.22
C VAL A 475 36.74 -18.49 -9.23
N GLU A 476 35.70 -18.71 -8.42
CA GLU A 476 35.60 -19.89 -7.56
C GLU A 476 35.50 -21.19 -8.36
N THR A 477 34.78 -21.21 -9.49
CA THR A 477 34.73 -22.41 -10.35
C THR A 477 36.02 -22.67 -11.13
N GLU A 478 36.72 -21.64 -11.62
CA GLU A 478 38.05 -21.80 -12.22
C GLU A 478 39.08 -22.24 -11.17
N ALA A 479 39.02 -21.72 -9.93
CA ALA A 479 39.85 -22.19 -8.83
C ALA A 479 39.55 -23.63 -8.43
N ALA A 480 38.27 -24.03 -8.37
CA ALA A 480 37.87 -25.42 -8.10
C ALA A 480 38.33 -26.39 -9.19
N VAL A 481 38.34 -25.96 -10.47
CA VAL A 481 38.91 -26.73 -11.58
C VAL A 481 40.43 -26.81 -11.46
N ALA A 482 41.12 -25.71 -11.16
CA ALA A 482 42.57 -25.69 -11.00
C ALA A 482 43.07 -26.57 -9.83
N VAL A 483 42.32 -26.64 -8.72
CA VAL A 483 42.61 -27.53 -7.59
C VAL A 483 42.38 -29.02 -7.94
N ALA A 484 41.53 -29.31 -8.93
CA ALA A 484 41.28 -30.69 -9.39
C ALA A 484 42.35 -31.24 -10.35
N GLU A 485 43.19 -30.39 -10.97
CA GLU A 485 44.16 -30.79 -12.00
C GLU A 485 45.58 -31.09 -11.45
N VAL A 486 45.85 -30.85 -10.15
CA VAL A 486 47.21 -30.95 -9.57
C VAL A 486 47.27 -31.83 -8.32
N VAL A 487 47.06 -33.15 -8.48
CA VAL A 487 47.38 -34.15 -7.44
C VAL A 487 48.00 -35.43 -8.03
N GLU A 488 49.31 -35.40 -8.29
CA GLU A 488 50.18 -36.60 -8.25
C GLU A 488 51.60 -36.23 -7.79
N ALA A 489 52.31 -37.22 -7.24
CA ALA A 489 53.73 -37.27 -6.88
C ALA A 489 54.27 -36.53 -5.61
N ALA A 490 54.68 -37.37 -4.64
CA ALA A 490 55.94 -37.30 -3.86
C ALA A 490 56.08 -36.40 -2.60
N GLU A 491 55.76 -37.00 -1.45
CA GLU A 491 56.63 -37.24 -0.27
C GLU A 491 57.70 -36.23 0.23
N GLU A 492 57.40 -35.68 1.42
CA GLU A 492 58.14 -35.84 2.70
C GLU A 492 59.31 -34.88 3.16
N VAL A 493 59.42 -34.78 4.51
CA VAL A 493 60.52 -34.29 5.38
C VAL A 493 60.73 -32.77 5.65
N SER A 494 59.96 -32.24 6.63
CA SER A 494 60.37 -31.54 7.89
C SER A 494 61.82 -31.06 8.17
N PRO A 495 62.08 -30.14 9.16
CA PRO A 495 61.24 -29.04 9.69
C PRO A 495 62.02 -27.76 10.22
N VAL A 496 61.29 -26.79 10.81
CA VAL A 496 61.69 -25.76 11.83
C VAL A 496 62.80 -24.72 11.51
N VAL A 497 62.44 -23.42 11.65
CA VAL A 497 63.17 -22.36 12.41
C VAL A 497 62.23 -21.19 12.80
N GLU A 498 62.60 -20.42 13.84
CA GLU A 498 61.84 -19.28 14.41
C GLU A 498 62.38 -17.88 13.99
N ALA A 499 61.85 -16.83 14.65
CA ALA A 499 62.26 -15.41 14.73
C ALA A 499 61.61 -14.45 13.69
N VAL A 500 60.89 -13.35 14.02
CA VAL A 500 60.94 -12.27 15.07
C VAL A 500 61.58 -10.98 14.56
N GLY A 501 60.89 -9.85 14.74
CA GLY A 501 61.38 -8.46 14.57
C GLY A 501 60.80 -7.69 13.36
N ASP A 502 60.63 -6.36 13.38
CA ASP A 502 60.68 -5.43 14.55
C ASP A 502 59.99 -4.05 14.28
N VAL A 503 60.01 -3.14 15.27
CA VAL A 503 59.27 -1.85 15.36
C VAL A 503 59.84 -0.60 14.65
N ALA A 504 58.97 0.39 14.35
CA ALA A 504 59.10 1.86 14.59
C ALA A 504 57.83 2.60 14.06
N ALA A 505 57.10 3.51 14.74
CA ALA A 505 57.40 4.75 15.50
C ALA A 505 57.55 6.01 14.60
N GLU A 506 57.09 7.24 14.95
CA GLU A 506 56.27 7.75 16.08
C GLU A 506 55.24 8.84 15.57
N GLU A 507 54.72 9.92 16.19
CA GLU A 507 55.03 10.75 17.39
C GLU A 507 53.77 11.08 18.27
N ILE A 508 53.39 12.37 18.47
CA ILE A 508 52.95 12.94 19.78
C ILE A 508 51.70 13.87 19.71
N ALA A 509 51.02 14.11 20.86
CA ALA A 509 49.86 15.02 21.06
C ALA A 509 50.26 16.43 21.62
N PRO A 510 49.87 17.01 22.81
CA PRO A 510 48.96 16.62 23.94
C PRO A 510 48.02 17.77 24.48
N VAL A 511 47.44 17.57 25.69
CA VAL A 511 46.76 18.50 26.67
C VAL A 511 45.45 19.24 26.32
N ALA A 512 44.49 19.52 27.24
CA ALA A 512 44.35 19.29 28.70
C ALA A 512 42.86 18.96 29.07
N GLU A 513 42.48 18.04 29.99
CA GLU A 513 42.44 18.10 31.50
C GLU A 513 41.20 18.90 32.05
N VAL A 514 40.39 18.49 33.06
CA VAL A 514 40.67 18.29 34.52
C VAL A 514 39.51 17.58 35.33
N ALA A 515 39.90 16.76 36.34
CA ALA A 515 39.22 16.36 37.60
C ALA A 515 38.11 15.25 37.71
N VAL A 516 38.16 14.56 38.87
CA VAL A 516 37.26 13.51 39.44
C VAL A 516 37.34 13.59 40.99
N PRO A 517 36.36 13.13 41.80
CA PRO A 517 36.33 11.73 42.32
C PRO A 517 34.87 11.21 42.54
N GLU A 518 34.46 10.20 43.36
CA GLU A 518 35.10 9.33 44.39
C GLU A 518 34.35 7.97 44.59
N ALA A 519 34.94 7.08 45.40
CA ALA A 519 34.47 5.93 46.22
C ALA A 519 33.04 5.33 46.13
N ALA A 520 32.79 4.02 46.39
CA ALA A 520 33.55 2.74 46.51
C ALA A 520 32.51 1.57 46.70
N ALA A 521 32.74 0.28 47.02
CA ALA A 521 33.91 -0.56 47.36
C ALA A 521 33.60 -2.09 47.14
N ALA A 522 34.63 -2.95 47.26
CA ALA A 522 34.71 -4.36 47.75
C ALA A 522 33.54 -5.40 47.67
N VAL A 523 33.73 -6.75 47.60
CA VAL A 523 34.71 -7.74 47.06
C VAL A 523 34.35 -9.16 47.58
N LYS A 524 34.85 -10.26 46.96
CA LYS A 524 34.80 -11.69 47.42
C LYS A 524 33.43 -12.42 47.34
N GLU A 525 33.30 -13.75 47.14
CA GLU A 525 34.23 -14.83 46.75
C GLU A 525 33.45 -16.04 46.16
N ALA A 526 34.14 -17.02 45.55
CA ALA A 526 33.62 -18.33 45.10
C ALA A 526 34.37 -19.48 45.85
N PRO A 527 34.14 -20.81 45.71
CA PRO A 527 33.94 -21.56 44.45
C PRO A 527 32.91 -22.73 44.52
N ALA A 528 32.95 -23.63 43.53
CA ALA A 528 32.16 -24.87 43.44
C ALA A 528 32.96 -26.14 43.83
N THR A 529 32.32 -27.31 43.79
CA THR A 529 32.95 -28.64 43.98
C THR A 529 32.49 -29.63 42.89
N ALA A 530 33.38 -30.54 42.50
CA ALA A 530 33.12 -31.69 41.60
C ALA A 530 32.37 -32.82 42.35
N THR A 531 32.07 -34.03 41.83
CA THR A 531 32.66 -34.91 40.78
C THR A 531 31.53 -35.75 40.12
N GLU A 532 31.68 -36.71 39.20
CA GLU A 532 32.77 -37.60 38.78
C GLU A 532 32.59 -38.06 37.30
N ALA A 533 33.54 -38.83 36.74
CA ALA A 533 33.53 -39.29 35.34
C ALA A 533 33.59 -40.82 35.22
N VAL A 534 33.35 -41.40 34.02
CA VAL A 534 34.01 -42.64 33.51
C VAL A 534 33.67 -42.94 32.03
N LEU A 535 34.70 -43.39 31.31
CA LEU A 535 34.79 -44.09 29.99
C LEU A 535 36.09 -44.94 30.06
N PRO A 536 36.46 -45.87 29.13
CA PRO A 536 35.93 -46.22 27.78
C PRO A 536 35.25 -47.63 27.72
N GLU A 537 35.31 -48.61 26.78
CA GLU A 537 36.23 -49.05 25.70
C GLU A 537 35.58 -49.76 24.46
N THR A 538 36.21 -49.55 23.29
CA THR A 538 36.48 -50.44 22.13
C THR A 538 35.43 -51.41 21.49
N THR A 539 34.93 -51.04 20.29
CA THR A 539 34.96 -51.77 18.97
C THR A 539 34.40 -53.22 18.81
N PRO A 540 34.17 -53.71 17.56
CA PRO A 540 33.55 -53.07 16.38
C PRO A 540 32.52 -53.97 15.65
N VAL A 541 31.64 -53.40 14.81
CA VAL A 541 30.95 -54.13 13.71
C VAL A 541 30.79 -53.22 12.50
N GLU A 542 31.20 -53.68 11.32
CA GLU A 542 30.97 -53.01 10.04
C GLU A 542 29.53 -53.24 9.55
N LYS A 543 28.92 -52.20 8.95
CA LYS A 543 28.04 -52.41 7.78
C LYS A 543 27.87 -51.12 6.97
N SER A 544 28.11 -51.24 5.67
CA SER A 544 27.87 -50.19 4.69
C SER A 544 26.38 -50.02 4.41
N VAL A 545 25.95 -48.76 4.34
CA VAL A 545 24.77 -48.32 3.60
C VAL A 545 25.20 -47.04 2.87
N GLU A 546 25.07 -47.03 1.56
CA GLU A 546 25.22 -45.82 0.75
C GLU A 546 23.92 -45.02 0.88
N GLU A 547 23.98 -43.82 1.45
CA GLU A 547 22.83 -42.91 1.51
C GLU A 547 23.14 -41.66 0.68
N GLU A 548 22.40 -41.47 -0.43
CA GLU A 548 22.50 -40.27 -1.25
C GLU A 548 22.06 -39.05 -0.43
N VAL A 549 23.01 -38.34 0.18
CA VAL A 549 22.72 -37.05 0.84
C VAL A 549 22.43 -35.99 -0.21
N LYS A 550 21.21 -36.00 -0.76
CA LYS A 550 20.66 -34.94 -1.59
C LYS A 550 20.40 -33.72 -0.73
N VAL A 551 21.46 -32.96 -0.45
CA VAL A 551 21.37 -31.63 0.15
C VAL A 551 20.69 -30.70 -0.86
N ALA A 552 19.37 -30.65 -0.79
CA ALA A 552 18.58 -29.60 -1.42
C ALA A 552 18.88 -28.29 -0.67
N VAL A 553 19.99 -27.64 -1.02
CA VAL A 553 20.30 -26.29 -0.53
C VAL A 553 19.30 -25.35 -1.17
N GLU A 554 18.17 -25.13 -0.52
CA GLU A 554 17.25 -24.06 -0.85
C GLU A 554 17.92 -22.73 -0.47
N VAL A 555 18.79 -22.25 -1.36
CA VAL A 555 19.48 -20.96 -1.23
C VAL A 555 18.41 -19.88 -1.23
N THR A 556 17.99 -19.48 -0.03
CA THR A 556 17.08 -18.36 0.24
C THR A 556 17.83 -17.05 0.00
N ARG A 557 18.18 -16.85 -1.28
CA ARG A 557 18.96 -15.72 -1.80
C ARG A 557 18.27 -14.42 -1.42
N ALA A 558 19.03 -13.46 -0.92
CA ALA A 558 18.48 -12.18 -0.47
C ALA A 558 17.62 -11.52 -1.57
N PRO A 559 16.48 -10.90 -1.20
CA PRO A 559 15.59 -10.26 -2.17
C PRO A 559 16.35 -9.15 -2.92
N ALA A 560 16.23 -9.15 -4.25
CA ALA A 560 16.95 -8.19 -5.09
C ALA A 560 16.55 -6.75 -4.76
N VAL A 561 17.54 -5.91 -4.46
CA VAL A 561 17.36 -4.46 -4.36
C VAL A 561 17.53 -3.88 -5.77
N PHE A 562 16.42 -3.45 -6.37
CA PHE A 562 16.44 -2.73 -7.65
C PHE A 562 16.70 -1.25 -7.38
N SER A 563 17.97 -0.84 -7.43
CA SER A 563 18.37 0.58 -7.33
C SER A 563 17.75 1.40 -8.46
N VAL A 564 17.36 2.64 -8.16
CA VAL A 564 16.66 3.54 -9.10
C VAL A 564 17.21 4.96 -9.05
N GLY A 565 17.30 5.59 -10.22
CA GLY A 565 17.65 7.00 -10.37
C GLY A 565 16.54 7.96 -9.93
N ARG A 566 16.84 9.27 -9.97
CA ARG A 566 15.90 10.36 -9.63
C ARG A 566 14.65 10.38 -10.51
N ASP A 567 14.75 9.91 -11.75
CA ASP A 567 13.64 9.75 -12.69
C ASP A 567 12.85 8.44 -12.49
N TYR A 568 13.25 7.62 -11.52
CA TYR A 568 12.76 6.27 -11.21
C TYR A 568 13.14 5.18 -12.23
N LYS A 569 14.10 5.43 -13.14
CA LYS A 569 14.69 4.38 -13.98
C LYS A 569 15.49 3.39 -13.13
N VAL A 570 15.33 2.10 -13.37
CA VAL A 570 16.15 1.03 -12.79
C VAL A 570 17.60 1.21 -13.26
N GLN A 571 18.52 1.23 -12.29
CA GLN A 571 19.96 1.30 -12.54
C GLN A 571 20.49 -0.09 -12.86
N TYR A 572 20.73 -0.33 -14.14
CA TYR A 572 21.42 -1.50 -14.65
C TYR A 572 22.90 -1.20 -14.85
N ALA A 573 23.70 -2.26 -14.97
CA ALA A 573 25.13 -2.23 -15.18
C ALA A 573 25.55 -1.40 -16.40
N GLU A 574 26.74 -0.78 -16.37
CA GLU A 574 27.15 0.10 -17.47
C GLU A 574 27.22 -0.67 -18.80
N GLY A 575 26.58 -0.09 -19.83
CA GLY A 575 26.46 -0.66 -21.16
C GLY A 575 25.51 -1.87 -21.27
N ALA A 576 24.85 -2.33 -20.21
CA ALA A 576 23.95 -3.50 -20.28
C ALA A 576 22.64 -3.23 -21.04
N VAL A 577 22.18 -1.98 -21.07
CA VAL A 577 20.95 -1.53 -21.74
C VAL A 577 21.29 -0.41 -22.73
N GLU A 578 20.60 -0.35 -23.87
CA GLU A 578 20.78 0.69 -24.88
C GLU A 578 20.13 2.03 -24.48
N ASP A 579 20.67 3.12 -25.01
CA ASP A 579 20.12 4.46 -24.84
C ASP A 579 18.71 4.56 -25.46
N GLY A 580 17.75 5.05 -24.68
CA GLY A 580 16.33 5.08 -25.07
C GLY A 580 15.53 3.80 -24.80
N ALA A 581 16.16 2.79 -24.17
CA ALA A 581 15.48 1.64 -23.55
C ALA A 581 15.60 1.67 -22.01
N GLY A 582 14.71 0.94 -21.33
CA GLY A 582 14.82 0.71 -19.89
C GLY A 582 13.54 0.28 -19.19
N ILE A 583 13.63 0.17 -17.85
CA ILE A 583 12.50 -0.06 -16.96
C ILE A 583 12.45 1.08 -15.94
N TRP A 584 11.25 1.58 -15.67
CA TRP A 584 10.97 2.58 -14.63
C TRP A 584 10.03 1.96 -13.60
N LEU A 585 10.32 2.18 -12.32
CA LEU A 585 9.37 1.85 -11.26
C LEU A 585 8.40 3.02 -11.06
N GLN A 586 7.21 2.75 -10.53
CA GLN A 586 6.28 3.82 -10.16
C GLN A 586 6.96 4.78 -9.19
N GLY A 587 7.07 6.05 -9.60
CA GLY A 587 7.53 7.13 -8.76
C GLY A 587 6.67 7.24 -7.51
N PHE A 588 7.24 6.83 -6.37
CA PHE A 588 6.59 6.94 -5.08
C PHE A 588 7.15 8.16 -4.33
N GLU A 589 6.27 9.02 -3.84
CA GLU A 589 6.49 9.85 -2.63
C GLU A 589 6.68 9.00 -1.35
N ARG A 590 6.77 7.67 -1.52
CA ARG A 590 6.71 6.61 -0.51
C ARG A 590 7.75 5.53 -0.82
N TYR A 591 9.00 5.99 -0.95
CA TYR A 591 10.21 5.21 -0.72
C TYR A 591 10.52 4.11 -1.74
N ALA A 592 11.41 4.44 -2.68
CA ALA A 592 12.43 3.46 -3.06
C ALA A 592 13.35 3.19 -1.86
N VAL A 593 13.88 1.97 -1.77
CA VAL A 593 15.16 1.74 -1.11
C VAL A 593 16.22 2.16 -2.13
N VAL A 594 17.07 3.11 -1.76
CA VAL A 594 18.20 3.55 -2.59
C VAL A 594 19.44 3.11 -1.84
N ASP A 595 20.35 2.48 -2.57
CA ASP A 595 21.64 2.00 -2.08
C ASP A 595 22.42 3.14 -1.38
N PRO A 596 23.12 2.89 -0.26
CA PRO A 596 23.97 3.87 0.40
C PRO A 596 25.37 4.03 -0.22
N SER A 597 25.71 3.31 -1.30
CA SER A 597 27.07 3.21 -1.86
C SER A 597 27.22 3.53 -3.36
N THR A 598 26.51 4.54 -3.87
CA THR A 598 26.89 5.24 -5.13
C THR A 598 26.41 6.68 -5.15
#